data_AF-A0A238V7X5-F1
#
_entry.id   AF-A0A238V7X5-F1
#
_cell.length_a   1.000
_cell.length_b   1.000
_cell.length_c   1.000
_cell.angle_alpha   90.00
_cell.angle_beta   90.00
_cell.angle_gamma   90.00
#
_symmetry.space_group_name_H-M   'P 1'
#
loop_
_entity.id
_entity.type
_entity.pdbx_description
1 polymer ?
#
loop_
_entity_poly.entity_id
_entity_poly.type
_entity_poly.pdbx_seq_one_letter_code
_entity_poly.pdbx_strand_id
1 'polypeptide(L)'
;MEDSAAETRSEAGTSEDAATRGNGRIRPIVGFALLVLIASIVPIPGSAGGGPGLPFGVGLTDPFHLLGYAVLAWLLVGVTGVNLSGLAIAVLLATGYGFGIELVQGIIPWRTFAWSDVLLNAMGAAMGAGTRRLRGRPGWVTDGRVKSDGRTGEE
;
A
#
# COMPACT_ATOMS: atom_id res chain seq x y z
N MET A 1 24.95 -26.60 -30.13
CA MET A 1 25.35 -26.54 -28.70
C MET A 1 25.42 -25.10 -28.21
N GLU A 2 25.69 -24.11 -29.08
CA GLU A 2 25.75 -22.69 -28.75
C GLU A 2 24.40 -22.05 -28.40
N ASP A 3 23.30 -22.48 -29.03
CA ASP A 3 21.95 -21.94 -28.73
C ASP A 3 21.50 -22.18 -27.28
N SER A 4 21.86 -23.32 -26.70
CA SER A 4 21.49 -23.68 -25.31
C SER A 4 22.18 -22.78 -24.28
N ALA A 5 23.39 -22.29 -24.58
CA ALA A 5 24.15 -21.40 -23.71
C ALA A 5 23.67 -19.93 -23.81
N ALA A 6 23.11 -19.53 -24.96
CA ALA A 6 22.53 -18.21 -25.16
C ALA A 6 21.16 -18.07 -24.46
N GLU A 7 20.33 -19.11 -24.55
CA GLU A 7 19.01 -19.15 -23.91
C GLU A 7 19.12 -19.13 -22.38
N THR A 8 20.03 -19.92 -21.80
CA THR A 8 20.31 -19.89 -20.36
C THR A 8 20.84 -18.55 -19.86
N ARG A 9 21.63 -17.81 -20.65
CA ARG A 9 22.06 -16.44 -20.30
C ARG A 9 20.91 -15.44 -20.34
N SER A 10 19.97 -15.59 -21.28
CA SER A 10 18.78 -14.73 -21.40
C SER A 10 17.82 -14.92 -20.22
N GLU A 11 17.61 -16.16 -19.78
CA GLU A 11 16.77 -16.49 -18.63
C GLU A 11 17.42 -16.08 -17.29
N ALA A 12 18.75 -16.22 -17.17
CA ALA A 12 19.49 -15.75 -16.00
C ALA A 12 19.41 -14.22 -15.85
N GLY A 13 19.60 -13.46 -16.95
CA GLY A 13 19.52 -12.00 -16.91
C GLY A 13 18.12 -11.46 -16.58
N THR A 14 17.06 -12.13 -17.05
CA THR A 14 15.67 -11.73 -16.76
C THR A 14 15.25 -12.03 -15.32
N SER A 15 15.76 -13.10 -14.72
CA SER A 15 15.47 -13.48 -13.33
C SER A 15 16.21 -12.60 -12.31
N GLU A 16 17.47 -12.23 -12.54
CA GLU A 16 18.23 -11.28 -11.71
C GLU A 16 17.60 -9.87 -11.72
N ASP A 17 17.13 -9.42 -12.89
CA ASP A 17 16.42 -8.15 -13.06
C ASP A 17 15.08 -8.13 -12.32
N ALA A 18 14.32 -9.22 -12.37
CA ALA A 18 13.05 -9.36 -11.69
C ALA A 18 13.24 -9.36 -10.16
N ALA A 19 14.24 -10.09 -9.66
CA ALA A 19 14.58 -10.12 -8.24
C ALA A 19 15.03 -8.75 -7.73
N THR A 20 15.86 -8.04 -8.50
CA THR A 20 16.35 -6.70 -8.16
C THR A 20 15.21 -5.66 -8.14
N ARG A 21 14.31 -5.70 -9.13
CA ARG A 21 13.10 -4.85 -9.16
C ARG A 21 12.10 -5.21 -8.06
N GLY A 22 12.06 -6.46 -7.61
CA GLY A 22 11.28 -6.92 -6.46
C GLY A 22 11.83 -6.34 -5.16
N ASN A 23 13.12 -6.56 -4.89
CA ASN A 23 13.80 -6.06 -3.69
C ASN A 23 13.73 -4.53 -3.58
N GLY A 24 13.82 -3.80 -4.69
CA GLY A 24 13.66 -2.33 -4.69
C GLY A 24 12.31 -1.85 -4.17
N ARG A 25 11.22 -2.62 -4.36
CA ARG A 25 9.87 -2.26 -3.92
C ARG A 25 9.56 -2.70 -2.48
N ILE A 26 10.18 -3.76 -2.01
CA ILE A 26 9.97 -4.29 -0.65
C ILE A 26 10.67 -3.43 0.41
N ARG A 27 11.86 -2.90 0.11
CA ARG A 27 12.64 -2.06 1.04
C ARG A 27 11.85 -0.87 1.63
N PRO A 28 11.14 -0.03 0.83
CA PRO A 28 10.35 1.06 1.39
C PRO A 28 9.13 0.56 2.20
N ILE A 29 8.52 -0.58 1.84
CA ILE A 29 7.42 -1.17 2.60
C ILE A 29 7.92 -1.56 4.00
N VAL A 30 9.02 -2.31 4.08
CA VAL A 30 9.61 -2.76 5.35
C VAL A 30 10.07 -1.57 6.18
N GLY A 31 10.78 -0.62 5.58
CA GLY A 31 11.24 0.57 6.27
C GLY A 31 10.09 1.40 6.84
N PHE A 32 9.01 1.56 6.07
CA PHE A 32 7.83 2.29 6.53
C PHE A 32 7.03 1.52 7.59
N ALA A 33 6.90 0.20 7.47
CA ALA A 33 6.27 -0.64 8.50
C ALA A 33 7.02 -0.52 9.84
N LEU A 34 8.37 -0.61 9.81
CA LEU A 34 9.20 -0.40 11.01
C LEU A 34 9.03 1.00 11.61
N LEU A 35 8.95 2.03 10.78
CA LEU A 35 8.66 3.40 11.23
C LEU A 35 7.32 3.47 11.97
N VAL A 36 6.26 2.88 11.41
CA VAL A 36 4.93 2.83 12.05
C VAL A 36 5.01 2.10 13.38
N LEU A 37 5.65 0.93 13.44
CA LEU A 37 5.82 0.17 14.69
C LEU A 37 6.53 0.99 15.78
N ILE A 38 7.66 1.61 15.45
CA ILE A 38 8.42 2.44 16.38
C ILE A 38 7.55 3.61 16.87
N ALA A 39 6.88 4.30 15.95
CA ALA A 39 5.98 5.41 16.28
C ALA A 39 4.81 4.98 17.18
N SER A 40 4.30 3.75 17.04
CA SER A 40 3.21 3.22 17.86
C SER A 40 3.64 2.83 19.28
N ILE A 41 4.89 2.41 19.47
CA ILE A 41 5.38 1.91 20.77
C ILE A 41 6.00 3.05 21.60
N VAL A 42 6.70 3.98 20.95
CA VAL A 42 7.40 5.07 21.65
C VAL A 42 6.37 6.04 22.27
N PRO A 43 6.48 6.33 23.58
CA PRO A 43 5.61 7.31 24.23
C PRO A 43 5.80 8.70 23.63
N ILE A 44 4.69 9.39 23.34
CA ILE A 44 4.74 10.80 22.95
C ILE A 44 4.53 11.63 24.23
N PRO A 45 5.46 12.53 24.61
CA PRO A 45 5.28 13.39 25.76
C PRO A 45 3.95 14.16 25.66
N GLY A 46 3.11 14.08 26.70
CA GLY A 46 1.77 14.69 26.71
C GLY A 46 0.64 13.81 26.14
N SER A 47 0.93 12.61 25.61
CA SER A 47 -0.10 11.64 25.22
C SER A 47 -0.45 10.63 26.33
N ALA A 48 0.22 10.71 27.48
CA ALA A 48 -0.02 9.84 28.62
C ALA A 48 -1.27 10.31 29.39
N GLY A 49 -2.40 9.69 29.10
CA GLY A 49 -3.64 9.86 29.85
C GLY A 49 -4.49 11.03 29.36
N GLY A 50 -5.51 10.73 28.55
CA GLY A 50 -6.72 11.54 28.38
C GLY A 50 -6.52 13.04 28.10
N GLY A 51 -5.39 13.44 27.53
CA GLY A 51 -5.15 14.81 27.10
C GLY A 51 -6.23 15.22 26.09
N PRO A 52 -6.61 16.51 26.03
CA PRO A 52 -7.68 16.95 25.15
C PRO A 52 -7.34 16.51 23.73
N GLY A 53 -8.24 15.70 23.16
CA GLY A 53 -8.15 15.32 21.76
C GLY A 53 -8.09 16.56 20.86
N LEU A 54 -7.78 16.34 19.59
CA LEU A 54 -7.96 17.35 18.57
C LEU A 54 -9.45 17.80 18.54
N PRO A 55 -9.75 18.99 17.96
CA PRO A 55 -11.11 19.43 17.75
C PRO A 55 -11.98 18.32 17.15
N PHE A 56 -13.28 18.29 17.48
CA PHE A 56 -14.24 17.27 17.05
C PHE A 56 -14.07 15.88 17.69
N GLY A 57 -13.33 15.76 18.79
CA GLY A 57 -13.21 14.49 19.53
C GLY A 57 -12.27 13.48 18.86
N VAL A 58 -11.40 13.96 17.98
CA VAL A 58 -10.39 13.14 17.30
C VAL A 58 -9.23 12.92 18.27
N GLY A 59 -8.89 11.66 18.54
CA GLY A 59 -7.73 11.31 19.33
C GLY A 59 -6.44 11.83 18.69
N LEU A 60 -5.42 12.12 19.49
CA LEU A 60 -4.12 12.58 18.97
C LEU A 60 -3.48 11.57 18.02
N THR A 61 -3.80 10.28 18.18
CA THR A 61 -3.28 9.19 17.37
C THR A 61 -4.10 8.94 16.10
N ASP A 62 -5.37 9.33 16.05
CA ASP A 62 -6.29 9.00 14.94
C ASP A 62 -5.75 9.43 13.55
N PRO A 63 -5.15 10.63 13.37
CA PRO A 63 -4.58 11.00 12.08
C PRO A 63 -3.41 10.10 11.66
N PHE A 64 -2.65 9.58 12.63
CA PHE A 64 -1.54 8.65 12.36
C PHE A 64 -2.06 7.27 11.93
N HIS A 65 -3.13 6.78 12.54
CA HIS A 65 -3.80 5.55 12.10
C HIS A 65 -4.37 5.68 10.69
N LEU A 66 -5.00 6.81 10.38
CA LEU A 66 -5.54 7.01 9.04
C LEU A 66 -4.42 7.16 7.99
N LEU A 67 -3.48 8.09 8.21
CA LEU A 67 -2.45 8.43 7.22
C LEU A 67 -1.38 7.35 7.10
N GLY A 68 -0.92 6.79 8.21
CA GLY A 68 0.10 5.74 8.24
C GLY A 68 -0.35 4.53 7.44
N TYR A 69 -1.58 4.07 7.68
CA TYR A 69 -2.08 2.87 7.01
C TYR A 69 -2.51 3.14 5.56
N ALA A 70 -2.88 4.38 5.22
CA ALA A 70 -3.02 4.81 3.83
C ALA A 70 -1.70 4.71 3.06
N VAL A 71 -0.60 5.19 3.64
CA VAL A 71 0.73 5.09 2.99
C VAL A 71 1.18 3.64 2.91
N LEU A 72 1.01 2.85 3.97
CA LEU A 72 1.39 1.44 3.97
C LEU A 72 0.64 0.64 2.89
N ALA A 73 -0.69 0.78 2.81
CA ALA A 73 -1.50 0.13 1.78
C ALA A 73 -1.12 0.64 0.37
N TRP A 74 -0.86 1.94 0.20
CA TRP A 74 -0.39 2.49 -1.07
C TRP A 74 0.94 1.89 -1.53
N LEU A 75 1.87 1.61 -0.61
CA LEU A 75 3.12 0.92 -0.93
C LEU A 75 2.87 -0.55 -1.28
N LEU A 76 2.04 -1.24 -0.50
CA LEU A 76 1.68 -2.65 -0.71
C LEU A 76 1.01 -2.88 -2.07
N VAL A 77 0.14 -1.98 -2.54
CA VAL A 77 -0.44 -2.07 -3.89
C VAL A 77 0.63 -2.05 -5.00
N GLY A 78 1.81 -1.48 -4.73
CA GLY A 78 2.96 -1.53 -5.66
C GLY A 78 3.54 -2.93 -5.90
N VAL A 79 3.23 -3.90 -5.01
CA VAL A 79 3.65 -5.30 -5.12
C VAL A 79 2.47 -6.27 -5.25
N THR A 80 1.29 -5.95 -4.70
CA THR A 80 0.09 -6.79 -4.82
C THR A 80 -0.73 -6.52 -6.08
N GLY A 81 -0.56 -5.35 -6.71
CA GLY A 81 -1.22 -4.96 -7.95
C GLY A 81 -2.52 -4.17 -7.76
N VAL A 82 -2.97 -3.52 -8.84
CA VAL A 82 -4.14 -2.60 -8.85
C VAL A 82 -5.47 -3.27 -9.23
N ASN A 83 -5.51 -4.60 -9.39
CA ASN A 83 -6.77 -5.33 -9.55
C ASN A 83 -7.48 -5.48 -8.20
N LEU A 84 -8.77 -5.85 -8.18
CA LEU A 84 -9.55 -5.89 -6.94
C LEU A 84 -8.92 -6.82 -5.88
N SER A 85 -8.41 -7.98 -6.29
CA SER A 85 -7.73 -8.91 -5.40
C SER A 85 -6.45 -8.32 -4.80
N GLY A 86 -5.62 -7.64 -5.59
CA GLY A 86 -4.40 -6.98 -5.15
C GLY A 86 -4.67 -5.83 -4.18
N LEU A 87 -5.73 -5.05 -4.42
CA LEU A 87 -6.21 -4.02 -3.50
C LEU A 87 -6.68 -4.64 -2.18
N ALA A 88 -7.50 -5.69 -2.25
CA ALA A 88 -8.01 -6.39 -1.07
C ALA A 88 -6.86 -6.96 -0.23
N ILE A 89 -5.87 -7.62 -0.86
CA ILE A 89 -4.69 -8.15 -0.16
C ILE A 89 -3.90 -7.01 0.50
N ALA A 90 -3.66 -5.89 -0.18
CA ALA A 90 -2.95 -4.76 0.40
C ALA A 90 -3.68 -4.17 1.62
N VAL A 91 -5.00 -4.03 1.54
CA VAL A 91 -5.82 -3.57 2.65
C VAL A 91 -5.77 -4.56 3.82
N LEU A 92 -5.95 -5.85 3.57
CA LEU A 92 -5.89 -6.88 4.61
C LEU A 92 -4.53 -6.95 5.30
N LEU A 93 -3.43 -6.85 4.54
CA LEU A 93 -2.08 -6.85 5.09
C LEU A 93 -1.84 -5.61 5.97
N ALA A 94 -2.23 -4.42 5.50
CA ALA A 94 -2.08 -3.19 6.29
C ALA A 94 -2.94 -3.22 7.57
N THR A 95 -4.21 -3.59 7.46
CA THR A 95 -5.13 -3.71 8.60
C THR A 95 -4.65 -4.78 9.59
N GLY A 96 -4.23 -5.95 9.10
CA GLY A 96 -3.72 -7.03 9.93
C GLY A 96 -2.42 -6.66 10.65
N TYR A 97 -1.54 -5.91 9.98
CA TYR A 97 -0.35 -5.35 10.61
C TYR A 97 -0.71 -4.41 11.76
N GLY A 98 -1.68 -3.52 11.54
CA GLY A 98 -2.12 -2.59 12.58
C GLY A 98 -2.86 -3.24 13.73
N PHE A 99 -3.69 -4.23 13.44
CA PHE A 99 -4.28 -5.08 14.47
C PHE A 99 -3.20 -5.77 15.33
N GLY A 100 -2.13 -6.28 14.70
CA GLY A 100 -0.98 -6.83 15.43
C GLY A 100 -0.30 -5.80 16.34
N ILE A 101 -0.15 -4.56 15.88
CA ILE A 101 0.39 -3.46 16.71
C ILE A 101 -0.53 -3.15 17.90
N GLU A 102 -1.85 -3.09 17.69
CA GLU A 102 -2.83 -2.87 18.76
C GLU A 102 -2.77 -3.98 19.83
N LEU A 103 -2.59 -5.24 19.41
CA LEU A 103 -2.38 -6.35 20.34
C LEU A 103 -1.10 -6.19 21.17
N VAL A 104 0.00 -5.75 20.55
CA VAL A 104 1.25 -5.44 21.26
C VAL A 104 1.03 -4.28 22.24
N GLN A 105 0.32 -3.23 21.83
CA GLN A 105 -0.01 -2.09 22.67
C GLN A 105 -0.90 -2.47 23.86
N GLY A 106 -1.80 -3.46 23.70
CA GLY A 106 -2.61 -3.99 24.81
C GLY A 106 -1.80 -4.60 25.97
N ILE A 107 -0.52 -4.92 25.74
CA ILE A 107 0.40 -5.45 26.75
C ILE A 107 1.22 -4.32 27.42
N ILE A 108 1.28 -3.14 26.80
CA ILE A 108 2.07 -2.00 27.29
C ILE A 108 1.29 -1.25 28.37
N PRO A 109 1.82 -1.05 29.60
CA PRO A 109 1.04 -0.52 30.73
C PRO A 109 0.37 0.85 30.52
N TRP A 110 0.93 1.68 29.63
CA TRP A 110 0.41 3.02 29.31
C TRP A 110 -0.37 3.08 27.98
N ARG A 111 -0.72 1.92 27.41
CA ARG A 111 -1.54 1.78 26.21
C ARG A 111 -2.69 0.81 26.48
N THR A 112 -3.71 0.88 25.63
CA THR A 112 -4.87 0.00 25.71
C THR A 112 -5.29 -0.33 24.30
N PHE A 113 -5.66 -1.58 24.07
CA PHE A 113 -6.21 -2.02 22.80
C PHE A 113 -7.50 -1.27 22.49
N ALA A 114 -7.62 -0.71 21.28
CA ALA A 114 -8.81 0.02 20.85
C ALA A 114 -9.33 -0.46 19.50
N TRP A 115 -10.61 -0.89 19.46
CA TRP A 115 -11.28 -1.27 18.20
C TRP A 115 -11.43 -0.10 17.24
N SER A 116 -11.55 1.14 17.76
CA SER A 116 -11.55 2.36 16.94
C SER A 116 -10.31 2.47 16.08
N ASP A 117 -9.16 2.08 16.61
CA ASP A 117 -7.87 2.28 15.98
C ASP A 117 -7.68 1.25 14.86
N VAL A 118 -8.14 0.01 15.08
CA VAL A 118 -8.25 -1.03 14.04
C VAL A 118 -9.15 -0.56 12.89
N LEU A 119 -10.27 0.09 13.19
CA LEU A 119 -11.18 0.62 12.17
C LEU A 119 -10.53 1.77 11.38
N LEU A 120 -9.86 2.70 12.06
CA LEU A 120 -9.13 3.80 11.42
C LEU A 120 -8.00 3.29 10.51
N ASN A 121 -7.29 2.25 10.95
CA ASN A 121 -6.28 1.57 10.13
C ASN A 121 -6.91 1.02 8.84
N ALA A 122 -8.05 0.34 8.95
CA ALA A 122 -8.77 -0.23 7.81
C ALA A 122 -9.28 0.85 6.84
N MET A 123 -9.82 1.95 7.37
CA MET A 123 -10.27 3.10 6.57
C MET A 123 -9.09 3.75 5.83
N GLY A 124 -7.99 4.01 6.54
CA GLY A 124 -6.77 4.55 5.96
C GLY A 124 -6.25 3.64 4.84
N ALA A 125 -6.14 2.34 5.11
CA ALA A 125 -5.70 1.35 4.14
C ALA A 125 -6.57 1.35 2.87
N ALA A 126 -7.90 1.39 3.02
CA ALA A 126 -8.82 1.47 1.89
C ALA A 126 -8.62 2.74 1.06
N MET A 127 -8.45 3.90 1.69
CA MET A 127 -8.19 5.19 1.03
C MET A 127 -6.86 5.17 0.26
N GLY A 128 -5.80 4.63 0.87
CA GLY A 128 -4.48 4.51 0.26
C GLY A 128 -4.48 3.59 -0.97
N ALA A 129 -5.12 2.42 -0.84
CA ALA A 129 -5.29 1.48 -1.94
C ALA A 129 -6.12 2.08 -3.09
N GLY A 130 -7.23 2.74 -2.77
CA GLY A 130 -8.08 3.45 -3.74
C GLY A 130 -7.33 4.56 -4.47
N THR A 131 -6.56 5.37 -3.75
CA THR A 131 -5.74 6.43 -4.34
C THR A 131 -4.71 5.87 -5.32
N ARG A 132 -4.05 4.76 -4.98
CA ARG A 132 -3.11 4.10 -5.91
C ARG A 132 -3.83 3.56 -7.14
N ARG A 133 -5.02 2.98 -6.97
CA ARG A 133 -5.83 2.47 -8.08
C ARG A 133 -6.16 3.56 -9.10
N LEU A 134 -6.49 4.76 -8.61
CA LEU A 134 -6.85 5.91 -9.44
C LEU A 134 -5.64 6.48 -10.18
N ARG A 135 -4.47 6.57 -9.52
CA ARG A 135 -3.22 7.05 -10.14
C ARG A 135 -2.74 6.21 -11.33
N GLY A 136 -3.08 4.92 -11.35
CA GLY A 136 -2.73 3.98 -12.44
C GLY A 136 -3.70 3.96 -13.62
N ARG A 137 -4.71 4.84 -13.68
CA ARG A 137 -5.60 4.99 -14.85
C ARG A 137 -5.14 6.21 -15.66
N PRO A 138 -4.40 6.05 -16.77
CA PRO A 138 -4.25 7.13 -17.73
C PRO A 138 -5.65 7.46 -18.27
N GLY A 139 -6.16 8.64 -17.92
CA GLY A 139 -7.44 9.12 -18.39
C GLY A 139 -7.35 9.70 -19.79
N TRP A 140 -7.03 8.89 -20.81
CA TRP A 140 -7.20 9.25 -22.22
C TRP A 140 -7.38 7.98 -23.06
N VAL A 141 -8.60 7.42 -23.06
CA VAL A 141 -9.10 6.60 -24.18
C VAL A 141 -10.41 7.23 -24.62
N THR A 142 -10.26 8.37 -25.29
CA THR A 142 -11.21 8.86 -26.29
C THR A 142 -10.34 9.33 -27.45
N ASP A 143 -9.94 8.40 -28.31
CA ASP A 143 -9.79 8.77 -29.70
C ASP A 143 -10.46 7.70 -30.55
N GLY A 144 -11.35 8.19 -31.40
CA GLY A 144 -12.23 7.39 -32.20
C GLY A 144 -11.42 6.55 -33.17
N ARG A 145 -11.62 5.23 -33.11
CA ARG A 145 -11.46 4.43 -34.33
C ARG A 145 -12.52 4.92 -35.31
N VAL A 146 -12.17 5.93 -36.10
CA VAL A 146 -12.85 6.26 -37.34
C VAL A 146 -12.84 4.99 -38.18
N LYS A 147 -14.02 4.43 -38.34
CA LYS A 147 -14.31 3.38 -39.30
C LYS A 147 -14.18 4.05 -40.68
N SER A 148 -13.04 3.89 -41.35
CA SER A 148 -12.95 4.18 -42.78
C SER A 148 -13.63 3.03 -43.53
N ASP A 149 -14.96 3.12 -43.57
CA ASP A 149 -15.77 2.62 -44.66
C ASP A 149 -15.35 3.36 -45.95
N GLY A 150 -15.19 2.61 -47.04
CA GLY A 150 -15.48 3.11 -48.38
C GLY A 150 -14.37 3.88 -49.08
N ARG A 151 -13.48 3.15 -49.74
CA ARG A 151 -13.05 3.54 -51.09
C ARG A 151 -13.06 2.34 -52.02
N THR A 152 -14.20 2.20 -52.70
CA THR A 152 -14.31 1.63 -54.05
C THR A 152 -13.57 2.51 -55.06
N GLY A 153 -12.97 1.88 -56.07
CA GLY A 153 -12.25 2.50 -57.19
C GLY A 153 -10.98 1.67 -57.44
N GLU A 154 -10.97 0.72 -58.39
CA GLU A 154 -10.58 0.94 -59.80
C GLU A 154 -9.14 1.49 -59.81
N GLU A 155 -8.10 0.76 -60.24
CA GLU A 155 -7.93 -0.07 -61.45
C GLU A 155 -6.96 -1.25 -61.20
#